data_AF-A0A0C2BFW1-F1
#
_entry.id   AF-A0A0C2BFW1-F1
#
_cell.length_a   1.000
_cell.length_b   1.000
_cell.length_c   1.000
_cell.angle_alpha   90.00
_cell.angle_beta   90.00
_cell.angle_gamma   90.00
#
_symmetry.space_group_name_H-M   'P 1'
#
loop_
_entity.id
_entity.type
_entity.pdbx_description
1 polymer ?
#
loop_
_entity_poly.entity_id
_entity_poly.type
_entity_poly.pdbx_seq_one_letter_code
_entity_poly.pdbx_strand_id
1 'polypeptide(L)' 'LAWGETDRIGCAIESCWGEKGDKRKQTLVVCNYMETGNRVGKKVYEIGEPCDQCPQGYKCEGKLCARIKPRS' A
#
# COMPACT_ATOMS: atom_id res chain seq x y z
N LEU A 1 2.22 -4.55 -5.39
CA LEU A 1 1.05 -4.30 -4.51
C LEU A 1 0.19 -3.26 -5.22
N ALA A 2 -1.11 -3.48 -5.38
CA ALA A 2 -1.90 -2.69 -6.34
C ALA A 2 -3.36 -2.45 -5.90
N TRP A 3 -3.69 -2.57 -4.61
CA TRP A 3 -5.06 -2.37 -4.14
C TRP A 3 -5.49 -0.91 -4.31
N GLY A 4 -6.46 -0.63 -5.17
CA GLY A 4 -6.83 0.73 -5.58
C GLY A 4 -7.40 1.60 -4.46
N GLU A 5 -7.93 0.98 -3.40
CA GLU A 5 -8.51 1.69 -2.26
C GLU A 5 -7.46 2.11 -1.21
N THR A 6 -6.23 1.57 -1.25
CA THR A 6 -5.19 1.94 -0.28
C THR A 6 -4.24 2.99 -0.84
N ASP A 7 -4.11 4.10 -0.12
CA ASP A 7 -3.23 5.22 -0.48
C ASP A 7 -2.16 5.52 0.58
N ARG A 8 -2.14 4.74 1.66
CA ARG A 8 -1.24 4.88 2.80
C ARG A 8 -0.63 3.54 3.16
N ILE A 9 0.68 3.55 3.37
CA ILE A 9 1.50 2.41 3.78
C ILE A 9 2.45 2.87 4.87
N GLY A 10 2.63 2.03 5.89
CA GLY A 10 3.66 2.20 6.91
C GLY A 10 4.48 0.92 7.00
N CYS A 11 5.80 1.02 6.94
CA CYS A 11 6.68 -0.13 7.04
C CYS A 11 7.66 0.02 8.20
N ALA A 12 8.04 -1.11 8.79
CA ALA A 12 9.08 -1.24 9.78
C ALA A 12 10.05 -2.34 9.37
N ILE A 13 11.32 -2.16 9.71
CA ILE A 13 12.40 -3.11 9.45
C ILE A 13 13.07 -3.39 10.80
N GLU A 14 13.22 -4.66 11.14
CA GLU A 14 13.91 -5.08 12.35
C GLU A 14 14.87 -6.24 12.06
N SER A 15 15.96 -6.32 12.80
CA SER A 15 16.85 -7.47 12.74
C SER A 15 16.55 -8.44 13.88
N CYS A 16 15.88 -9.53 13.56
CA CYS A 16 15.47 -10.54 14.53
C CYS A 16 16.45 -11.72 14.51
N TRP A 17 16.61 -12.40 15.64
CA TRP A 17 17.17 -13.76 15.62
C TRP A 17 16.08 -14.72 15.17
N GLY A 18 16.40 -15.66 14.27
CA GLY A 18 15.43 -16.67 13.87
C GLY A 18 14.96 -17.50 15.08
N GLU A 19 13.66 -17.79 15.14
CA GLU A 19 13.11 -18.74 16.11
C GLU A 19 13.00 -20.15 15.51
N LYS A 20 13.23 -21.17 16.33
CA LYS A 20 13.20 -22.62 16.01
C LYS A 20 14.02 -23.03 14.77
N GLY A 21 15.22 -23.55 15.03
CA GLY A 21 16.04 -24.29 14.06
C GLY A 21 17.11 -23.45 13.36
N ASP A 22 16.80 -22.21 12.94
CA ASP A 22 17.77 -21.27 12.36
C ASP A 22 18.15 -20.19 13.37
N LYS A 23 19.38 -20.26 13.92
CA LYS A 23 19.91 -19.30 14.89
C LYS A 23 20.60 -18.09 14.24
N ARG A 24 20.44 -17.87 12.94
CA ARG A 24 21.04 -16.71 12.27
C ARG A 24 20.22 -15.45 12.50
N LYS A 25 20.90 -14.30 12.42
CA LYS A 25 20.24 -13.00 12.38
C LYS A 25 19.54 -12.84 11.03
N GLN A 26 18.26 -12.51 11.06
CA GLN A 26 17.39 -12.34 9.91
C GLN A 26 16.84 -10.91 9.90
N THR A 27 16.55 -10.38 8.71
CA THR A 27 15.88 -9.08 8.57
C THR A 27 14.39 -9.31 8.37
N LEU A 28 13.58 -8.87 9.32
CA LEU A 28 12.13 -8.87 9.24
C LEU A 28 11.66 -7.52 8.70
N VAL A 29 10.90 -7.54 7.62
CA VAL A 29 10.24 -6.35 7.07
C VAL A 29 8.74 -6.55 7.17
N VAL A 30 8.06 -5.61 7.84
CA VAL A 30 6.61 -5.61 7.97
C VAL A 30 6.07 -4.33 7.37
N CYS A 31 5.07 -4.43 6.51
CA CYS A 31 4.35 -3.29 5.97
C CYS A 31 2.85 -3.44 6.24
N ASN A 32 2.27 -2.41 6.84
CA ASN A 32 0.83 -2.28 7.03
C ASN A 32 0.25 -1.32 6.01
N TYR A 33 -0.90 -1.68 5.47
CA TYR A 33 -1.70 -0.86 4.55
C TYR A 33 -2.89 -0.32 5.33
N MET A 34 -3.16 0.97 5.18
CA MET A 34 -4.25 1.61 5.93
C MET A 34 -5.59 0.95 5.61
N GLU A 35 -5.87 0.75 4.31
CA GLU A 35 -7.04 0.00 3.89
C GLU A 35 -6.68 -1.47 3.66
N THR A 36 -7.47 -2.37 4.23
CA THR A 36 -7.26 -3.81 4.08
C THR A 36 -7.65 -4.26 2.67
N GLY A 37 -6.66 -4.71 1.90
CA GLY A 37 -6.88 -5.29 0.57
C GLY A 37 -7.15 -6.80 0.58
N ASN A 38 -7.02 -7.41 -0.60
CA ASN A 38 -7.13 -8.87 -0.83
C ASN A 38 -8.42 -9.50 -0.28
N ARG A 39 -9.52 -8.75 -0.33
CA ARG A 39 -10.83 -9.22 0.12
C ARG A 39 -11.42 -10.18 -0.92
N VAL A 40 -11.83 -11.37 -0.48
CA VAL A 40 -12.43 -12.39 -1.36
C VAL A 40 -13.66 -11.81 -2.07
N GLY A 41 -13.73 -11.99 -3.39
CA GLY A 41 -14.84 -11.49 -4.21
C GLY A 41 -14.80 -9.97 -4.49
N LYS A 42 -13.77 -9.24 -4.04
CA LYS A 42 -13.55 -7.83 -4.38
C LYS A 42 -12.47 -7.70 -5.45
N LYS A 43 -12.64 -6.70 -6.32
CA LYS A 43 -11.63 -6.36 -7.34
C LYS A 43 -10.45 -5.66 -6.68
N VAL A 44 -9.25 -5.88 -7.22
CA VAL A 44 -8.02 -5.22 -6.76
C VAL A 44 -8.05 -3.73 -7.11
N TYR A 45 -8.58 -3.38 -8.27
CA TYR A 45 -8.84 -2.02 -8.75
C TYR A 45 -9.95 -2.09 -9.81
N GLU A 46 -10.61 -0.97 -10.09
CA GLU A 46 -11.57 -0.89 -11.20
C GLU A 46 -10.84 -0.74 -12.54
N ILE A 47 -11.41 -1.36 -13.58
CA ILE A 47 -10.88 -1.29 -14.95
C ILE A 47 -11.42 -0.01 -15.61
N GLY A 48 -10.53 0.77 -16.23
CA GLY A 48 -10.88 2.00 -16.95
C GLY A 48 -9.63 2.76 -17.39
N GLU A 49 -9.84 3.93 -18.00
CA GLU A 49 -8.73 4.83 -18.31
C GLU A 49 -8.10 5.35 -17.00
N PRO A 50 -6.77 5.58 -16.98
CA PRO A 50 -6.10 6.04 -15.78
C PRO A 50 -6.68 7.36 -15.26
N CYS A 51 -6.92 7.41 -13.95
CA CYS A 51 -7.42 8.59 -13.22
C CYS A 51 -8.87 9.02 -13.50
N ASP A 52 -9.63 8.31 -14.34
CA ASP A 52 -11.03 8.65 -14.64
C ASP A 52 -11.94 8.67 -13.41
N GLN A 53 -11.55 7.96 -12.34
CA GLN A 53 -12.32 7.81 -11.11
C GLN A 53 -11.57 8.30 -9.87
N CYS A 54 -10.65 9.27 -9.99
CA CYS A 54 -9.99 9.82 -8.81
C CYS A 54 -11.00 10.49 -7.86
N PRO A 55 -10.97 10.18 -6.55
CA PRO A 55 -11.90 10.76 -5.59
C PRO A 55 -11.60 12.24 -5.33
N GLN A 56 -12.56 12.94 -4.72
CA GLN A 56 -12.39 14.34 -4.33
C GLN A 56 -11.18 14.51 -3.39
N GLY A 57 -10.40 15.57 -3.62
CA GLY A 57 -9.16 15.82 -2.86
C GLY A 57 -7.92 15.11 -3.41
N TYR A 58 -8.04 14.47 -4.58
CA TYR A 58 -6.94 13.83 -5.30
C TYR A 58 -6.78 14.47 -6.69
N LYS A 59 -5.57 14.37 -7.24
CA LYS A 59 -5.23 14.78 -8.59
C LYS A 59 -4.59 13.60 -9.33
N CYS A 60 -4.69 13.59 -10.65
CA CYS A 60 -3.95 12.62 -11.44
C CYS A 60 -2.45 12.99 -11.47
N GLU A 61 -1.60 12.06 -11.07
CA GLU A 61 -0.15 12.19 -11.12
C GLU A 61 0.46 10.86 -11.53
N GLY A 62 1.11 10.81 -12.70
CA GLY A 62 1.77 9.59 -13.17
C GLY A 62 0.84 8.38 -13.31
N LYS A 63 -0.41 8.59 -13.78
CA LYS A 63 -1.47 7.56 -13.88
C LYS A 63 -2.01 7.05 -12.52
N LEU A 64 -1.70 7.73 -11.42
CA LEU A 64 -2.20 7.42 -10.08
C LEU A 64 -3.01 8.60 -9.52
N CYS A 65 -3.97 8.31 -8.64
CA CYS A 65 -4.66 9.32 -7.86
C CYS A 65 -3.80 9.71 -6.65
N ALA A 66 -3.14 10.86 -6.72
CA ALA A 66 -2.33 11.38 -5.63
C ALA A 66 -3.13 12.40 -4.80
N ARG A 67 -3.05 12.31 -3.45
CA ARG A 67 -3.69 13.31 -2.57
C ARG A 67 -3.17 14.72 -2.87
N ILE A 68 -4.07 15.67 -2.95
CA ILE A 68 -3.74 17.09 -2.98
C ILE A 68 -3.24 17.46 -1.58
N LYS A 69 -1.94 17.65 -1.43
CA LYS A 69 -1.38 18.18 -0.18
C LYS A 69 -1.68 19.68 -0.10
N PRO A 70 -2.26 20.19 0.99
CA PRO A 70 -2.32 21.64 1.20
C PRO A 70 -0.88 22.19 1.21
N ARG A 71 -0.66 23.33 0.56
CA ARG A 71 0.62 24.04 0.67
C ARG A 71 0.82 24.40 2.15
N SER A 72 1.92 23.91 2.73
CA SER A 72 2.43 24.36 4.02
C SER A 72 2.87 25.82 3.94
#